data_AF-A0A2T2WP00-F1
#
_entry.id   AF-A0A2T2WP00-F1
#
_cell.length_a   1.000
_cell.length_b   1.000
_cell.length_c   1.000
_cell.angle_alpha   90.00
_cell.angle_beta   90.00
_cell.angle_gamma   90.00
#
_symmetry.space_group_name_H-M   'P 1'
#
loop_
_entity.id
_entity.type
_entity.pdbx_description
1 polymer ?
#
loop_
_entity_poly.entity_id
_entity_poly.type
_entity_poly.pdbx_seq_one_letter_code
_entity_poly.pdbx_strand_id
1 'polypeptide(L)'
;MDTTVRPARAKMRFKPSFGLVLSLGLFYAAYLIIRYRGLWTENDTAIFTHDAILTARDHTIIFPTQYPHGFGYQLWLAIMQLTTHLPAGFINTTILPFLGVTFVFVMALVTYVELTEHIALSELSVLLMVMVPNIMFTLLRGNHEKLTIVLILAGAWALVRFLKSATLTDRFTWEVIFYMCMTLNVIVNDYFTIMIIWGLVAYLISGSLFAWRTGFPKAAALTPVFRLIIISLVIIVVDVWLVFPPARSDAHLLLLTLQKLRVLFLTQKASSNPLSAPAEQWVSVPVYLTTSAFRWITITASFLAWVLMIWVPFRRRTPLSLPWLVMLSFYAAIAALVFVAVPVDLTGLAAGNNLEVRNFTYFALFAVPFVALGISRIVPSLYRQNHLAKTLNLLAIVFMGLFLTMSILETTLDPAISNQWLFYSSAEKQAVLFYLRHRQGPQYLWAGPDERLRNVAATWWPKNDPWYVSGGGIPSLPRYSLWLWSPNIVADAIELKDPLPDFNRQNLVYSNGQAKIFSAIPRSPFEVTP
;
A
#
# COMPACT_ATOMS: atom_id res chain seq x y z
N MET A 1 -21.72 -21.16 -33.21
CA MET A 1 -20.97 -19.94 -33.58
C MET A 1 -20.58 -19.25 -32.29
N ASP A 2 -19.28 -19.16 -31.96
CA ASP A 2 -18.78 -18.46 -30.77
C ASP A 2 -18.87 -16.95 -31.05
N THR A 3 -20.02 -16.34 -30.70
CA THR A 3 -20.30 -14.90 -30.91
C THR A 3 -19.74 -14.02 -29.79
N THR A 4 -18.88 -14.59 -28.92
CA THR A 4 -18.21 -13.81 -27.89
C THR A 4 -17.18 -12.89 -28.52
N VAL A 5 -17.23 -11.59 -28.17
CA VAL A 5 -16.23 -10.62 -28.63
C VAL A 5 -14.94 -10.92 -27.87
N ARG A 6 -14.10 -11.78 -28.44
CA ARG A 6 -12.70 -11.85 -28.04
C ARG A 6 -12.00 -10.64 -28.67
N PRO A 7 -11.14 -9.92 -27.91
CA PRO A 7 -10.29 -8.92 -28.53
C PRO A 7 -9.54 -9.57 -29.70
N ALA A 8 -9.52 -8.92 -30.85
CA ALA A 8 -8.72 -9.37 -31.98
C ALA A 8 -7.29 -9.67 -31.48
N ARG A 9 -6.72 -10.82 -31.85
CA ARG A 9 -5.35 -11.21 -31.46
C ARG A 9 -4.39 -10.12 -31.92
N ALA A 10 -4.11 -9.15 -31.07
CA ALA A 10 -3.15 -8.10 -31.34
C ALA A 10 -1.78 -8.77 -31.33
N LYS A 11 -1.14 -8.84 -32.51
CA LYS A 11 0.27 -9.22 -32.60
C LYS A 11 1.10 -8.07 -32.00
N MET A 12 1.29 -8.07 -30.69
CA MET A 12 2.26 -7.16 -30.07
C MET A 12 3.66 -7.57 -30.53
N ARG A 13 4.38 -6.62 -31.15
CA ARG A 13 5.78 -6.80 -31.56
C ARG A 13 6.74 -6.75 -30.37
N PHE A 14 6.37 -6.03 -29.31
CA PHE A 14 7.10 -5.98 -28.05
C PHE A 14 6.51 -7.02 -27.08
N LYS A 15 7.37 -7.91 -26.57
CA LYS A 15 7.03 -8.92 -25.56
C LYS A 15 8.00 -8.75 -24.39
N PRO A 16 7.67 -7.95 -23.37
CA PRO A 16 8.50 -7.90 -22.18
C PRO A 16 8.54 -9.30 -21.59
N SER A 17 9.71 -9.87 -21.32
CA SER A 17 9.76 -11.16 -20.63
C SER A 17 9.44 -10.93 -19.15
N PHE A 18 8.59 -11.76 -18.56
CA PHE A 18 8.31 -11.68 -17.12
C PHE A 18 9.59 -11.68 -16.27
N GLY A 19 10.62 -12.45 -16.68
CA GLY A 19 11.92 -12.45 -16.03
C GLY A 19 12.55 -11.04 -15.94
N LEU A 20 12.50 -10.25 -17.02
CA LEU A 20 13.00 -8.87 -17.02
C LEU A 20 12.18 -7.97 -16.09
N VAL A 21 10.86 -8.10 -16.10
CA VAL A 21 9.95 -7.30 -15.23
C VAL A 21 10.20 -7.64 -13.76
N LEU A 22 10.36 -8.92 -13.43
CA LEU A 22 10.71 -9.36 -12.08
C LEU A 22 12.08 -8.84 -11.67
N SER A 23 13.10 -8.95 -12.54
CA SER A 23 14.43 -8.39 -12.27
C SER A 23 14.39 -6.89 -12.00
N LEU A 24 13.56 -6.14 -12.73
CA LEU A 24 13.36 -4.71 -12.51
C LEU A 24 12.74 -4.42 -11.14
N GLY A 25 11.71 -5.17 -10.73
CA GLY A 25 11.14 -5.05 -9.38
C GLY A 25 12.14 -5.41 -8.28
N LEU A 26 12.94 -6.46 -8.48
CA LEU A 26 13.98 -6.85 -7.52
C LEU A 26 15.10 -5.80 -7.46
N PHE A 27 15.39 -5.13 -8.57
CA PHE A 27 16.30 -3.99 -8.59
C PHE A 27 15.79 -2.82 -7.75
N TYR A 28 14.49 -2.54 -7.71
CA TYR A 28 13.91 -1.53 -6.80
C TYR A 28 14.16 -1.88 -5.33
N ALA A 29 13.88 -3.14 -4.96
CA ALA A 29 14.12 -3.63 -3.60
C ALA A 29 15.61 -3.53 -3.23
N ALA A 30 16.50 -3.96 -4.13
CA ALA A 30 17.94 -3.84 -3.94
C ALA A 30 18.39 -2.38 -3.83
N TYR A 31 17.86 -1.49 -4.68
CA TYR A 31 18.18 -0.08 -4.67
C TYR A 31 17.82 0.55 -3.32
N LEU A 32 16.60 0.36 -2.81
CA LEU A 32 16.18 0.86 -1.49
C LEU A 32 17.14 0.42 -0.38
N ILE A 33 17.46 -0.87 -0.34
CA ILE A 33 18.31 -1.44 0.71
C ILE A 33 19.76 -0.96 0.58
N ILE A 34 20.34 -0.98 -0.62
CA ILE A 34 21.73 -0.57 -0.85
C ILE A 34 21.90 0.93 -0.62
N ARG A 35 20.97 1.75 -1.12
CA ARG A 35 20.98 3.21 -1.02
C ARG A 35 21.09 3.69 0.43
N TYR A 36 20.39 3.00 1.34
CA TYR A 36 20.36 3.31 2.76
C TYR A 36 21.15 2.33 3.63
N ARG A 37 21.93 1.42 3.02
CA ARG A 37 22.73 0.38 3.71
C ARG A 37 21.90 -0.47 4.70
N GLY A 38 20.64 -0.72 4.38
CA GLY A 38 19.68 -1.42 5.25
C GLY A 38 19.22 -0.61 6.48
N LEU A 39 19.58 0.67 6.57
CA LEU A 39 19.22 1.57 7.66
C LEU A 39 18.10 2.51 7.23
N TRP A 40 16.93 1.92 7.00
CA TRP A 40 15.72 2.65 6.68
C TRP A 40 14.55 2.09 7.48
N THR A 41 13.58 2.94 7.80
CA THR A 41 12.31 2.54 8.41
C THR A 41 11.28 3.66 8.22
N GLU A 42 10.01 3.30 8.31
CA GLU A 42 8.89 4.24 8.34
C GLU A 42 7.83 3.75 9.33
N ASN A 43 6.75 4.52 9.49
CA ASN A 43 5.75 4.30 10.52
C ASN A 43 5.14 2.89 10.49
N ASP A 44 4.66 2.43 9.33
CA ASP A 44 3.99 1.13 9.25
C ASP A 44 5.00 -0.01 9.49
N THR A 45 6.17 0.07 8.87
CA THR A 45 7.31 -0.84 9.10
C THR A 45 7.64 -0.96 10.58
N ALA A 46 7.71 0.17 11.28
CA ALA A 46 8.04 0.21 12.69
C ALA A 46 6.94 -0.40 13.56
N ILE A 47 5.67 -0.05 13.30
CA ILE A 47 4.51 -0.58 14.03
C ILE A 47 4.42 -2.11 13.85
N PHE A 48 4.43 -2.61 12.61
CA PHE A 48 4.31 -4.04 12.36
C PHE A 48 5.53 -4.84 12.87
N THR A 49 6.73 -4.25 12.83
CA THR A 49 7.90 -4.86 13.43
C THR A 49 7.76 -4.97 14.95
N HIS A 50 7.33 -3.88 15.59
CA HIS A 50 7.11 -3.84 17.03
C HIS A 50 6.07 -4.89 17.46
N ASP A 51 4.92 -4.91 16.80
CA ASP A 51 3.84 -5.86 17.07
C ASP A 51 4.28 -7.30 16.83
N ALA A 52 5.13 -7.57 15.84
CA ALA A 52 5.69 -8.91 15.61
C ALA A 52 6.63 -9.33 16.75
N ILE A 53 7.45 -8.40 17.28
CA ILE A 53 8.30 -8.68 18.43
C ILE A 53 7.45 -8.99 19.67
N LEU A 54 6.39 -8.21 19.92
CA LEU A 54 5.46 -8.47 21.03
C LEU A 54 4.75 -9.81 20.86
N THR A 55 4.27 -10.11 19.66
CA THR A 55 3.63 -11.39 19.33
C THR A 55 4.56 -12.57 19.58
N ALA A 56 5.82 -12.48 19.15
CA ALA A 56 6.83 -13.52 19.34
C ALA A 56 7.22 -13.71 20.82
N ARG A 57 7.32 -12.61 21.57
CA ARG A 57 7.73 -12.61 22.98
C ARG A 57 6.62 -13.10 23.91
N ASP A 58 5.41 -12.61 23.70
CA ASP A 58 4.27 -12.84 24.60
C ASP A 58 3.44 -14.05 24.18
N HIS A 59 3.77 -14.68 23.04
CA HIS A 59 3.06 -15.84 22.46
C HIS A 59 1.54 -15.60 22.31
N THR A 60 1.15 -14.36 22.05
CA THR A 60 -0.23 -13.93 21.89
C THR A 60 -0.34 -12.89 20.79
N ILE A 61 -1.45 -12.92 20.06
CA ILE A 61 -1.83 -11.86 19.11
C ILE A 61 -2.64 -10.75 19.79
N ILE A 62 -2.97 -10.89 21.08
CA ILE A 62 -3.82 -9.96 21.84
C ILE A 62 -2.99 -9.22 22.88
N PHE A 63 -2.75 -7.93 22.68
CA PHE A 63 -2.06 -6.99 23.57
C PHE A 63 -2.52 -5.52 23.38
N PRO A 64 -2.35 -4.62 24.36
CA PRO A 64 -3.00 -3.30 24.34
C PRO A 64 -2.66 -2.37 23.18
N THR A 65 -1.47 -2.50 22.58
CA THR A 65 -0.95 -1.57 21.55
C THR A 65 -0.95 -2.15 20.14
N GLN A 66 -1.66 -3.26 19.91
CA GLN A 66 -1.69 -3.93 18.62
C GLN A 66 -2.38 -3.12 17.52
N TYR A 67 -1.97 -3.39 16.28
CA TYR A 67 -2.68 -2.95 15.09
C TYR A 67 -4.12 -3.48 15.09
N PRO A 68 -5.15 -2.60 15.00
CA PRO A 68 -6.53 -3.01 15.20
C PRO A 68 -7.16 -3.70 13.98
N HIS A 69 -6.69 -3.41 12.77
CA HIS A 69 -7.36 -3.84 11.53
C HIS A 69 -7.02 -5.27 11.10
N GLY A 70 -6.13 -5.96 11.82
CA GLY A 70 -5.72 -7.32 11.50
C GLY A 70 -4.44 -7.73 12.23
N PHE A 71 -4.20 -9.04 12.31
CA PHE A 71 -3.04 -9.61 13.01
C PHE A 71 -2.13 -10.52 12.16
N GLY A 72 -2.54 -10.82 10.94
CA GLY A 72 -1.89 -11.81 10.09
C GLY A 72 -0.47 -11.45 9.69
N TYR A 73 -0.19 -10.17 9.42
CA TYR A 73 1.12 -9.76 8.95
C TYR A 73 2.18 -9.83 10.05
N GLN A 74 1.89 -9.29 11.23
CA GLN A 74 2.78 -9.37 12.39
C GLN A 74 2.93 -10.81 12.88
N LEU A 75 1.88 -11.64 12.81
CA LEU A 75 1.98 -13.06 13.12
C LEU A 75 2.92 -13.78 12.13
N TRP A 76 2.79 -13.51 10.84
CA TRP A 76 3.68 -14.06 9.82
C TRP A 76 5.14 -13.63 10.04
N LEU A 77 5.37 -12.35 10.36
CA LEU A 77 6.70 -11.83 10.68
C LEU A 77 7.27 -12.45 11.96
N ALA A 78 6.45 -12.63 13.01
CA ALA A 78 6.84 -13.30 14.24
C ALA A 78 7.23 -14.77 14.00
N ILE A 79 6.48 -15.50 13.18
CA ILE A 79 6.83 -16.89 12.80
C ILE A 79 8.17 -16.92 12.06
N MET A 80 8.42 -15.99 11.13
CA MET A 80 9.71 -15.90 10.44
C MET A 80 10.85 -15.57 11.40
N GLN A 81 10.65 -14.67 12.36
CA GLN A 81 11.63 -14.38 13.41
C GLN A 81 11.95 -15.62 14.24
N LEU A 82 10.93 -16.35 14.69
CA LEU A 82 11.10 -17.55 15.53
C LEU A 82 11.78 -18.70 14.78
N THR A 83 11.50 -18.86 13.48
CA THR A 83 12.04 -19.96 12.66
C THR A 83 13.43 -19.68 12.10
N THR A 84 13.76 -18.43 11.78
CA THR A 84 15.07 -18.05 11.21
C THR A 84 16.05 -17.53 12.25
N HIS A 85 15.57 -17.21 13.46
CA HIS A 85 16.32 -16.51 14.51
C HIS A 85 16.88 -15.13 14.09
N LEU A 86 16.41 -14.57 12.97
CA LEU A 86 16.76 -13.21 12.55
C LEU A 86 15.84 -12.19 13.25
N PRO A 87 16.35 -11.00 13.61
CA PRO A 87 15.52 -9.94 14.19
C PRO A 87 14.37 -9.54 13.25
N ALA A 88 13.16 -9.34 13.77
CA ALA A 88 12.01 -8.92 12.97
C ALA A 88 12.30 -7.66 12.14
N GLY A 89 13.00 -6.67 12.71
CA GLY A 89 13.39 -5.47 11.97
C GLY A 89 14.27 -5.77 10.76
N PHE A 90 15.22 -6.71 10.87
CA PHE A 90 16.04 -7.12 9.73
C PHE A 90 15.23 -7.84 8.65
N ILE A 91 14.36 -8.79 9.05
CA ILE A 91 13.47 -9.49 8.13
C ILE A 91 12.61 -8.46 7.38
N ASN A 92 12.00 -7.52 8.12
CA ASN A 92 11.05 -6.57 7.58
C ASN A 92 11.70 -5.51 6.65
N THR A 93 12.87 -4.98 7.00
CA THR A 93 13.53 -3.93 6.21
C THR A 93 14.44 -4.45 5.10
N THR A 94 14.82 -5.74 5.13
CA THR A 94 15.84 -6.30 4.22
C THR A 94 15.32 -7.46 3.38
N ILE A 95 14.54 -8.38 3.97
CA ILE A 95 14.09 -9.60 3.27
C ILE A 95 12.71 -9.38 2.63
N LEU A 96 11.77 -8.82 3.37
CA LEU A 96 10.40 -8.62 2.92
C LEU A 96 10.21 -7.68 1.72
N PRO A 97 11.08 -6.71 1.41
CA PRO A 97 10.99 -5.96 0.16
C PRO A 97 11.11 -6.88 -1.07
N PHE A 98 12.07 -7.81 -1.07
CA PHE A 98 12.27 -8.77 -2.17
C PHE A 98 11.13 -9.79 -2.27
N LEU A 99 10.70 -10.33 -1.13
CA LEU A 99 9.59 -11.29 -1.11
C LEU A 99 8.27 -10.63 -1.53
N GLY A 100 8.02 -9.39 -1.07
CA GLY A 100 6.84 -8.61 -1.44
C GLY A 100 6.72 -8.40 -2.95
N VAL A 101 7.80 -7.93 -3.58
CA VAL A 101 7.86 -7.80 -5.05
C VAL A 101 7.63 -9.14 -5.73
N THR A 102 8.32 -10.19 -5.30
CA THR A 102 8.23 -11.51 -5.94
C THR A 102 6.82 -12.07 -5.88
N PHE A 103 6.21 -12.10 -4.69
CA PHE A 103 4.87 -12.65 -4.50
C PHE A 103 3.83 -11.86 -5.27
N VAL A 104 3.87 -10.53 -5.21
CA VAL A 104 2.89 -9.70 -5.92
C VAL A 104 3.07 -9.82 -7.43
N PHE A 105 4.28 -9.79 -7.97
CA PHE A 105 4.46 -9.83 -9.42
C PHE A 105 4.08 -11.19 -10.01
N VAL A 106 4.41 -12.28 -9.32
CA VAL A 106 3.99 -13.63 -9.73
C VAL A 106 2.48 -13.75 -9.68
N MET A 107 1.85 -13.35 -8.57
CA MET A 107 0.39 -13.45 -8.43
C MET A 107 -0.35 -12.51 -9.38
N ALA A 108 0.18 -11.31 -9.63
CA ALA A 108 -0.34 -10.37 -10.62
C ALA A 108 -0.26 -10.97 -12.03
N LEU A 109 0.87 -11.56 -12.42
CA LEU A 109 1.00 -12.22 -13.72
C LEU A 109 -0.04 -13.34 -13.88
N VAL A 110 -0.12 -14.26 -12.92
CA VAL A 110 -1.07 -15.40 -12.95
C VAL A 110 -2.50 -14.90 -13.09
N THR A 111 -2.87 -13.90 -12.30
CA THR A 111 -4.22 -13.32 -12.32
C THR A 111 -4.50 -12.60 -13.64
N TYR A 112 -3.56 -11.78 -14.12
CA TYR A 112 -3.72 -11.05 -15.38
C TYR A 112 -3.75 -11.97 -16.59
N VAL A 113 -3.04 -13.10 -16.58
CA VAL A 113 -3.15 -14.10 -17.65
C VAL A 113 -4.56 -14.63 -17.76
N GLU A 114 -5.21 -14.89 -16.62
CA GLU A 114 -6.60 -15.35 -16.60
C GLU A 114 -7.61 -14.26 -16.96
N LEU A 115 -7.39 -13.01 -16.54
CA LEU A 115 -8.28 -11.88 -16.81
C LEU A 115 -8.17 -11.37 -18.26
N THR A 116 -6.95 -11.23 -18.77
CA THR A 116 -6.66 -10.69 -20.10
C THR A 116 -6.64 -11.77 -21.19
N GLU A 117 -6.52 -13.04 -20.79
CA GLU A 117 -6.36 -14.21 -21.68
C GLU A 117 -5.14 -14.11 -22.61
N HIS A 118 -4.15 -13.26 -22.28
CA HIS A 118 -2.98 -13.02 -23.11
C HIS A 118 -1.72 -12.71 -22.28
N ILE A 119 -0.71 -13.58 -22.37
CA ILE A 119 0.53 -13.46 -21.59
C ILE A 119 1.23 -12.11 -21.79
N ALA A 120 1.41 -11.66 -23.03
CA ALA A 120 2.14 -10.41 -23.28
C ALA A 120 1.42 -9.16 -22.75
N LEU A 121 0.08 -9.17 -22.66
CA LEU A 121 -0.67 -8.08 -22.03
C LEU A 121 -0.54 -8.13 -20.52
N SER A 122 -0.46 -9.34 -19.97
CA SER A 122 -0.24 -9.58 -18.55
C SER A 122 1.16 -9.09 -18.12
N GLU A 123 2.19 -9.44 -18.89
CA GLU A 123 3.57 -8.96 -18.68
C GLU A 123 3.66 -7.43 -18.79
N LEU A 124 2.99 -6.83 -19.79
CA LEU A 124 2.89 -5.37 -19.89
C LEU A 124 2.16 -4.75 -18.70
N SER A 125 1.09 -5.40 -18.19
CA SER A 125 0.35 -4.92 -17.03
C SER A 125 1.23 -4.90 -15.78
N VAL A 126 2.01 -5.96 -15.53
CA VAL A 126 2.97 -6.01 -14.42
C VAL A 126 4.08 -4.96 -14.61
N LEU A 127 4.58 -4.76 -15.83
CA LEU A 127 5.54 -3.68 -16.10
C LEU A 127 4.96 -2.30 -15.78
N LEU A 128 3.71 -2.04 -16.14
CA LEU A 128 3.02 -0.80 -15.79
C LEU A 128 2.82 -0.66 -14.28
N MET A 129 2.64 -1.75 -13.51
CA MET A 129 2.59 -1.68 -12.04
C MET A 129 3.89 -1.11 -11.45
N VAL A 130 5.06 -1.49 -11.99
CA VAL A 130 6.37 -0.98 -11.52
C VAL A 130 6.46 0.55 -11.66
N MET A 131 5.82 1.08 -12.71
CA MET A 131 5.80 2.52 -12.97
C MET A 131 4.81 3.28 -12.08
N VAL A 132 3.93 2.58 -11.34
CA VAL A 132 3.03 3.19 -10.35
C VAL A 132 3.76 3.29 -9.01
N PRO A 133 4.18 4.50 -8.58
CA PRO A 133 5.01 4.64 -7.38
C PRO A 133 4.29 4.15 -6.12
N ASN A 134 2.97 4.39 -5.99
CA ASN A 134 2.20 3.95 -4.83
C ASN A 134 2.17 2.42 -4.66
N ILE A 135 2.13 1.67 -5.78
CA ILE A 135 2.27 0.21 -5.72
C ILE A 135 3.66 -0.13 -5.20
N MET A 136 4.71 0.40 -5.82
CA MET A 136 6.09 0.05 -5.44
C MET A 136 6.41 0.44 -3.99
N PHE A 137 6.00 1.63 -3.54
CA PHE A 137 6.09 2.06 -2.15
C PHE A 137 5.46 1.06 -1.18
N THR A 138 4.23 0.62 -1.47
CA THR A 138 3.53 -0.41 -0.72
C THR A 138 4.28 -1.76 -0.70
N LEU A 139 4.85 -2.19 -1.83
CA LEU A 139 5.55 -3.48 -1.92
C LEU A 139 6.87 -3.50 -1.15
N LEU A 140 7.60 -2.38 -1.17
CA LEU A 140 8.93 -2.30 -0.56
C LEU A 140 8.87 -2.05 0.94
N ARG A 141 7.88 -1.32 1.47
CA ARG A 141 7.79 -1.03 2.91
C ARG A 141 7.29 -2.22 3.73
N GLY A 142 7.53 -2.21 5.04
CA GLY A 142 7.22 -3.30 5.96
C GLY A 142 5.78 -3.34 6.44
N ASN A 143 4.82 -3.52 5.54
CA ASN A 143 3.39 -3.51 5.86
C ASN A 143 2.64 -4.76 5.40
N HIS A 144 1.40 -4.87 5.87
CA HIS A 144 0.45 -5.92 5.53
C HIS A 144 -0.02 -5.90 4.05
N GLU A 145 0.02 -4.74 3.40
CA GLU A 145 -0.58 -4.53 2.07
C GLU A 145 0.03 -5.46 1.01
N LYS A 146 1.32 -5.83 1.10
CA LYS A 146 1.92 -6.80 0.17
C LYS A 146 1.25 -8.17 0.21
N LEU A 147 0.86 -8.66 1.40
CA LEU A 147 0.11 -9.91 1.53
C LEU A 147 -1.33 -9.73 1.09
N THR A 148 -1.96 -8.61 1.48
CA THR A 148 -3.31 -8.26 1.06
C THR A 148 -3.44 -8.24 -0.45
N ILE A 149 -2.50 -7.61 -1.17
CA ILE A 149 -2.50 -7.53 -2.64
C ILE A 149 -2.42 -8.93 -3.24
N VAL A 150 -1.52 -9.78 -2.75
CA VAL A 150 -1.42 -11.19 -3.18
C VAL A 150 -2.75 -11.90 -2.98
N LEU A 151 -3.38 -11.75 -1.82
CA LEU A 151 -4.63 -12.41 -1.47
C LEU A 151 -5.84 -11.88 -2.28
N ILE A 152 -5.88 -10.58 -2.59
CA ILE A 152 -6.89 -9.99 -3.49
C ILE A 152 -6.75 -10.59 -4.89
N LEU A 153 -5.52 -10.62 -5.43
CA LEU A 153 -5.25 -11.16 -6.75
C LEU A 153 -5.53 -12.68 -6.80
N ALA A 154 -5.11 -13.43 -5.78
CA ALA A 154 -5.41 -14.85 -5.62
C ALA A 154 -6.92 -15.12 -5.51
N GLY A 155 -7.65 -14.30 -4.76
CA GLY A 155 -9.11 -14.37 -4.67
C GLY A 155 -9.78 -14.09 -6.01
N ALA A 156 -9.35 -13.05 -6.74
CA ALA A 156 -9.86 -12.75 -8.08
C ALA A 156 -9.54 -13.88 -9.08
N TRP A 157 -8.34 -14.46 -9.00
CA TRP A 157 -7.94 -15.62 -9.79
C TRP A 157 -8.81 -16.84 -9.49
N ALA A 158 -8.97 -17.20 -8.21
CA ALA A 158 -9.82 -18.31 -7.76
C ALA A 158 -11.27 -18.11 -8.20
N LEU A 159 -11.80 -16.88 -8.12
CA LEU A 159 -13.14 -16.54 -8.62
C LEU A 159 -13.27 -16.81 -10.12
N VAL A 160 -12.31 -16.38 -10.94
CA VAL A 160 -12.36 -16.62 -12.39
C VAL A 160 -12.32 -18.12 -12.68
N ARG A 161 -11.49 -18.89 -11.96
CA ARG A 161 -11.40 -20.35 -12.12
C ARG A 161 -12.70 -21.03 -11.69
N PHE A 162 -13.24 -20.68 -10.53
CA PHE A 162 -14.54 -21.11 -10.03
C PHE A 162 -15.68 -20.91 -11.05
N LEU A 163 -15.72 -19.73 -11.69
CA LEU A 163 -16.72 -19.41 -12.70
C LEU A 163 -16.52 -20.18 -14.01
N LYS A 164 -15.28 -20.55 -14.36
CA LYS A 164 -14.94 -21.36 -15.55
C LYS A 164 -15.11 -22.87 -15.32
N SER A 165 -15.19 -23.33 -14.08
CA SER A 165 -15.23 -24.76 -13.75
C SER A 165 -16.41 -25.49 -14.39
N ALA A 166 -16.08 -26.52 -15.17
CA ALA A 166 -17.04 -27.38 -15.85
C ALA A 166 -17.60 -28.50 -14.95
N THR A 167 -16.81 -28.95 -13.96
CA THR A 167 -17.19 -30.02 -13.03
C THR A 167 -17.50 -29.46 -11.65
N LEU A 168 -18.34 -30.17 -10.88
CA LEU A 168 -18.65 -29.80 -9.50
C LEU A 168 -17.41 -29.88 -8.59
N THR A 169 -16.55 -30.88 -8.79
CA THR A 169 -15.32 -31.05 -8.01
C THR A 169 -14.35 -29.89 -8.22
N ASP A 170 -14.11 -29.49 -9.47
CA ASP A 170 -13.24 -28.35 -9.78
C ASP A 170 -13.82 -27.06 -9.19
N ARG A 171 -15.14 -26.85 -9.35
CA ARG A 171 -15.84 -25.70 -8.76
C ARG A 171 -15.70 -25.66 -7.24
N PHE A 172 -15.90 -26.78 -6.56
CA PHE A 172 -15.76 -26.87 -5.10
C PHE A 172 -14.34 -26.54 -4.65
N THR A 173 -13.31 -27.05 -5.36
CA THR A 173 -11.90 -26.73 -5.07
C THR A 173 -11.65 -25.22 -5.13
N TRP A 174 -12.08 -24.55 -6.20
CA TRP A 174 -11.86 -23.10 -6.34
C TRP A 174 -12.70 -22.27 -5.38
N GLU A 175 -13.88 -22.76 -4.99
CA GLU A 175 -14.68 -22.14 -3.93
C GLU A 175 -13.96 -22.21 -2.57
N VAL A 176 -13.37 -23.36 -2.22
CA VAL A 176 -12.58 -23.51 -1.00
C VAL A 176 -11.34 -22.60 -1.03
N ILE A 177 -10.60 -22.57 -2.14
CA ILE A 177 -9.44 -21.68 -2.30
C ILE A 177 -9.87 -20.21 -2.18
N PHE A 178 -11.00 -19.83 -2.76
CA PHE A 178 -11.55 -18.47 -2.63
C PHE A 178 -11.82 -18.13 -1.16
N TYR A 179 -12.52 -18.99 -0.41
CA TYR A 179 -12.77 -18.73 1.01
C TYR A 179 -11.49 -18.71 1.85
N MET A 180 -10.51 -19.57 1.55
CA MET A 180 -9.19 -19.48 2.20
C MET A 180 -8.52 -18.13 1.95
N CYS A 181 -8.58 -17.62 0.72
CA CYS A 181 -8.06 -16.28 0.41
C CYS A 181 -8.81 -15.21 1.21
N MET A 182 -10.14 -15.30 1.32
CA MET A 182 -10.94 -14.35 2.08
C MET A 182 -10.61 -14.39 3.58
N THR A 183 -10.56 -15.57 4.20
CA THR A 183 -10.19 -15.73 5.61
C THR A 183 -8.80 -15.18 5.89
N LEU A 184 -7.81 -15.52 5.06
CA LEU A 184 -6.45 -14.99 5.21
C LEU A 184 -6.41 -13.47 5.01
N ASN A 185 -7.20 -12.94 4.07
CA ASN A 185 -7.26 -11.51 3.82
C ASN A 185 -7.82 -10.78 5.04
N VAL A 186 -8.91 -11.28 5.65
CA VAL A 186 -9.49 -10.69 6.88
C VAL A 186 -8.48 -10.70 8.01
N ILE A 187 -7.82 -11.84 8.24
CA ILE A 187 -6.80 -11.98 9.29
C ILE A 187 -5.67 -10.96 9.08
N VAL A 188 -5.24 -10.73 7.84
CA VAL A 188 -4.19 -9.76 7.51
C VAL A 188 -4.71 -8.32 7.63
N ASN A 189 -5.89 -8.04 7.08
CA ASN A 189 -6.59 -6.76 7.12
C ASN A 189 -8.08 -6.91 6.72
N ASP A 190 -8.98 -6.58 7.62
CA ASP A 190 -10.43 -6.74 7.44
C ASP A 190 -11.04 -5.81 6.36
N TYR A 191 -10.58 -4.55 6.29
CA TYR A 191 -11.03 -3.55 5.33
C TYR A 191 -10.86 -3.99 3.88
N PHE A 192 -9.76 -4.66 3.55
CA PHE A 192 -9.52 -5.11 2.17
C PHE A 192 -10.33 -6.32 1.75
N THR A 193 -10.80 -7.13 2.71
CA THR A 193 -11.76 -8.19 2.41
C THR A 193 -13.09 -7.61 1.97
N ILE A 194 -13.52 -6.51 2.61
CA ILE A 194 -14.73 -5.78 2.22
C ILE A 194 -14.63 -5.30 0.76
N MET A 195 -13.45 -4.91 0.28
CA MET A 195 -13.26 -4.54 -1.14
C MET A 195 -13.55 -5.69 -2.10
N ILE A 196 -13.11 -6.92 -1.79
CA ILE A 196 -13.39 -8.09 -2.63
C ILE A 196 -14.90 -8.34 -2.66
N ILE A 197 -15.59 -8.22 -1.52
CA ILE A 197 -17.05 -8.36 -1.45
C ILE A 197 -17.74 -7.29 -2.31
N TRP A 198 -17.30 -6.03 -2.27
CA TRP A 198 -17.81 -5.00 -3.17
C TRP A 198 -17.56 -5.32 -4.65
N GLY A 199 -16.42 -5.91 -4.99
CA GLY A 199 -16.14 -6.43 -6.33
C GLY A 199 -17.15 -7.51 -6.76
N LEU A 200 -17.50 -8.44 -5.87
CA LEU A 200 -18.53 -9.46 -6.11
C LEU A 200 -19.93 -8.84 -6.26
N VAL A 201 -20.29 -7.86 -5.43
CA VAL A 201 -21.57 -7.14 -5.53
C VAL A 201 -21.66 -6.42 -6.87
N ALA A 202 -20.60 -5.69 -7.27
CA ALA A 202 -20.54 -5.05 -8.57
C ALA A 202 -20.64 -6.06 -9.72
N TYR A 203 -20.05 -7.25 -9.57
CA TYR A 203 -20.19 -8.35 -10.53
C TYR A 203 -21.63 -8.86 -10.64
N LEU A 204 -22.36 -9.00 -9.53
CA LEU A 204 -23.77 -9.38 -9.56
C LEU A 204 -24.62 -8.32 -10.26
N ILE A 205 -24.39 -7.04 -9.99
CA ILE A 205 -25.12 -5.93 -10.59
C ILE A 205 -24.82 -5.86 -12.10
N SER A 206 -23.54 -5.81 -12.47
CA SER A 206 -23.11 -5.72 -13.87
C SER A 206 -23.53 -6.97 -14.65
N GLY A 207 -23.38 -8.16 -14.06
CA GLY A 207 -23.81 -9.43 -14.63
C GLY A 207 -25.31 -9.46 -14.87
N SER A 208 -26.11 -9.01 -13.92
CA SER A 208 -27.57 -8.92 -14.09
C SER A 208 -27.96 -7.94 -15.19
N LEU A 209 -27.28 -6.79 -15.29
CA LEU A 209 -27.53 -5.80 -16.34
C LEU A 209 -27.18 -6.33 -17.74
N PHE A 210 -26.03 -7.00 -17.88
CA PHE A 210 -25.64 -7.64 -19.15
C PHE A 210 -26.54 -8.83 -19.49
N ALA A 211 -26.98 -9.61 -18.49
CA ALA A 211 -27.92 -10.72 -18.67
C ALA A 211 -29.26 -10.24 -19.23
N TRP A 212 -29.82 -9.19 -18.64
CA TRP A 212 -31.06 -8.57 -19.11
C TRP A 212 -30.93 -8.08 -20.56
N ARG A 213 -29.77 -7.52 -20.92
CA ARG A 213 -29.57 -6.89 -22.24
C ARG A 213 -29.18 -7.85 -23.35
N THR A 214 -28.38 -8.86 -23.05
CA THR A 214 -27.69 -9.73 -24.01
C THR A 214 -28.08 -11.21 -23.87
N GLY A 215 -28.86 -11.57 -22.84
CA GLY A 215 -29.21 -12.95 -22.51
C GLY A 215 -28.11 -13.74 -21.80
N PHE A 216 -26.98 -13.09 -21.47
CA PHE A 216 -25.83 -13.67 -20.79
C PHE A 216 -25.29 -12.72 -19.72
N PRO A 217 -24.92 -13.19 -18.51
CA PRO A 217 -24.95 -14.57 -17.99
C PRO A 217 -26.35 -15.09 -17.64
N LYS A 218 -26.56 -16.42 -17.64
CA LYS A 218 -27.82 -17.03 -17.15
C LYS A 218 -27.93 -16.83 -15.63
N ALA A 219 -29.14 -16.65 -15.10
CA ALA A 219 -29.39 -16.46 -13.66
C ALA A 219 -28.71 -17.54 -12.77
N ALA A 220 -28.65 -18.79 -13.25
CA ALA A 220 -27.96 -19.90 -12.58
C ALA A 220 -26.45 -19.67 -12.35
N ALA A 221 -25.81 -18.79 -13.10
CA ALA A 221 -24.40 -18.43 -12.93
C ALA A 221 -24.19 -17.34 -11.85
N LEU A 222 -25.24 -16.63 -11.43
CA LEU A 222 -25.17 -15.56 -10.43
C LEU A 222 -25.43 -16.08 -9.01
N THR A 223 -26.28 -17.10 -8.85
CA THR A 223 -26.59 -17.71 -7.53
C THR A 223 -25.35 -18.17 -6.76
N PRO A 224 -24.35 -18.83 -7.37
CA PRO A 224 -23.16 -19.25 -6.65
C PRO A 224 -22.33 -18.06 -6.12
N VAL A 225 -22.29 -16.95 -6.86
CA VAL A 225 -21.57 -15.74 -6.44
C VAL A 225 -22.27 -15.05 -5.26
N PHE A 226 -23.60 -15.07 -5.23
CA PHE A 226 -24.35 -14.58 -4.07
C PHE A 226 -23.99 -15.38 -2.81
N ARG A 227 -23.85 -16.71 -2.91
CA ARG A 227 -23.36 -17.55 -1.80
C ARG A 227 -21.96 -17.15 -1.34
N LEU A 228 -21.03 -16.90 -2.28
CA LEU A 228 -19.68 -16.42 -1.96
C LEU A 228 -19.74 -15.16 -1.09
N ILE A 229 -20.58 -14.18 -1.46
CA ILE A 229 -20.76 -12.93 -0.71
C ILE A 229 -21.23 -13.21 0.71
N ILE A 230 -22.30 -14.00 0.88
CA ILE A 230 -22.87 -14.25 2.21
C ILE A 230 -21.87 -14.96 3.11
N ILE A 231 -21.17 -15.98 2.62
CA ILE A 231 -20.18 -16.70 3.41
C ILE A 231 -18.97 -15.80 3.73
N SER A 232 -18.52 -14.97 2.79
CA SER A 232 -17.46 -13.99 3.06
C SER A 232 -17.84 -12.95 4.12
N LEU A 233 -19.10 -12.49 4.14
CA LEU A 233 -19.60 -11.62 5.20
C LEU A 233 -19.60 -12.33 6.56
N VAL A 234 -20.00 -13.60 6.60
CA VAL A 234 -19.93 -14.41 7.83
C VAL A 234 -18.49 -14.57 8.30
N ILE A 235 -17.53 -14.79 7.39
CA ILE A 235 -16.10 -14.87 7.74
C ILE A 235 -15.62 -13.57 8.40
N ILE A 236 -15.96 -12.40 7.85
CA ILE A 236 -15.61 -11.10 8.46
C ILE A 236 -16.23 -10.98 9.85
N VAL A 237 -17.53 -11.29 9.99
CA VAL A 237 -18.22 -11.19 11.28
C VAL A 237 -17.59 -12.12 12.31
N VAL A 238 -17.27 -13.37 11.94
CA VAL A 238 -16.61 -14.32 12.84
C VAL A 238 -15.24 -13.81 13.25
N ASP A 239 -14.44 -13.30 12.33
CA ASP A 239 -13.11 -12.79 12.68
C ASP A 239 -13.19 -11.58 13.61
N VAL A 240 -13.91 -10.53 13.20
CA VAL A 240 -14.03 -9.26 13.96
C VAL A 240 -14.66 -9.47 15.34
N TRP A 241 -15.64 -10.36 15.47
CA TRP A 241 -16.36 -10.54 16.73
C TRP A 241 -15.82 -11.67 17.60
N LEU A 242 -15.24 -12.73 17.04
CA LEU A 242 -14.84 -13.91 17.80
C LEU A 242 -13.32 -14.13 17.83
N VAL A 243 -12.63 -13.97 16.70
CA VAL A 243 -11.19 -14.30 16.59
C VAL A 243 -10.33 -13.12 17.04
N PHE A 244 -10.62 -11.92 16.53
CA PHE A 244 -9.85 -10.71 16.80
C PHE A 244 -10.76 -9.52 17.16
N PRO A 245 -11.29 -9.49 18.40
CA PRO A 245 -12.10 -8.40 18.92
C PRO A 245 -11.55 -6.96 18.76
N PRO A 246 -10.22 -6.70 18.70
CA PRO A 246 -9.70 -5.35 18.45
C PRO A 246 -10.19 -4.71 17.14
N ALA A 247 -10.48 -5.52 16.12
CA ALA A 247 -11.04 -5.06 14.85
C ALA A 247 -12.46 -4.48 14.99
N ARG A 248 -13.14 -4.67 16.13
CA ARG A 248 -14.44 -4.00 16.39
C ARG A 248 -14.33 -2.48 16.37
N SER A 249 -13.14 -1.92 16.58
CA SER A 249 -12.89 -0.48 16.44
C SER A 249 -13.22 0.03 15.03
N ASP A 250 -13.16 -0.82 14.00
CA ASP A 250 -13.55 -0.46 12.62
C ASP A 250 -15.05 -0.26 12.43
N ALA A 251 -15.88 -1.02 13.15
CA ALA A 251 -17.31 -0.78 13.15
C ALA A 251 -17.66 0.59 13.74
N HIS A 252 -16.95 1.00 14.79
CA HIS A 252 -17.08 2.35 15.35
C HIS A 252 -16.55 3.41 14.38
N LEU A 253 -15.45 3.12 13.68
CA LEU A 253 -14.90 4.01 12.66
C LEU A 253 -15.88 4.27 11.52
N LEU A 254 -16.57 3.23 11.05
CA LEU A 254 -17.58 3.34 10.00
C LEU A 254 -18.73 4.27 10.43
N LEU A 255 -19.25 4.08 11.64
CA LEU A 255 -20.30 4.94 12.20
C LEU A 255 -19.84 6.40 12.31
N LEU A 256 -18.63 6.62 12.82
CA LEU A 256 -18.03 7.96 12.92
C LEU A 256 -17.82 8.59 11.53
N THR A 257 -17.41 7.80 10.54
CA THR A 257 -17.26 8.23 9.15
C THR A 257 -18.59 8.70 8.58
N LEU A 258 -19.66 7.93 8.75
CA LEU A 258 -20.99 8.33 8.30
C LEU A 258 -21.47 9.61 8.99
N GLN A 259 -21.21 9.76 10.29
CA GLN A 259 -21.55 10.97 11.04
C GLN A 259 -20.78 12.19 10.52
N LYS A 260 -19.47 12.07 10.29
CA LYS A 260 -18.67 13.19 9.77
C LYS A 260 -18.98 13.53 8.32
N LEU A 261 -19.27 12.55 7.47
CA LEU A 261 -19.76 12.79 6.12
C LEU A 261 -21.07 13.56 6.15
N ARG A 262 -22.01 13.19 7.04
CA ARG A 262 -23.25 13.93 7.24
C ARG A 262 -22.97 15.38 7.63
N VAL A 263 -22.04 15.63 8.55
CA VAL A 263 -21.64 17.01 8.94
C VAL A 263 -21.01 17.75 7.76
N LEU A 264 -20.12 17.12 7.00
CA LEU A 264 -19.48 17.72 5.82
C LEU A 264 -20.52 18.15 4.79
N PHE A 265 -21.46 17.28 4.43
CA PHE A 265 -22.49 17.60 3.43
C PHE A 265 -23.52 18.62 3.94
N LEU A 266 -23.83 18.65 5.23
CA LEU A 266 -24.77 19.62 5.80
C LEU A 266 -24.15 21.00 6.05
N THR A 267 -22.88 21.06 6.45
CA THR A 267 -22.20 22.32 6.82
C THR A 267 -21.30 22.87 5.72
N GLN A 268 -20.92 22.04 4.74
CA GLN A 268 -19.95 22.33 3.68
C GLN A 268 -18.56 22.76 4.21
N LYS A 269 -18.27 22.51 5.49
CA LYS A 269 -16.96 22.80 6.10
C LYS A 269 -16.14 21.52 6.17
N ALA A 270 -15.01 21.50 5.46
CA ALA A 270 -14.03 20.45 5.58
C ALA A 270 -13.32 20.53 6.94
N SER A 271 -13.12 19.38 7.58
CA SER A 271 -12.42 19.29 8.88
C SER A 271 -10.92 19.08 8.71
N SER A 272 -10.47 18.76 7.50
CA SER A 272 -9.07 18.58 7.11
C SER A 272 -8.83 19.22 5.75
N ASN A 273 -7.56 19.48 5.46
CA ASN A 273 -7.10 19.90 4.14
C ASN A 273 -6.17 18.81 3.56
N PRO A 274 -6.66 17.87 2.74
CA PRO A 274 -5.82 16.84 2.13
C PRO A 274 -4.66 17.41 1.30
N LEU A 275 -4.79 18.65 0.82
CA LEU A 275 -3.74 19.34 0.07
C LEU A 275 -2.61 19.91 0.94
N SER A 276 -2.76 19.94 2.27
CA SER A 276 -1.66 20.35 3.16
C SER A 276 -0.59 19.27 3.27
N ALA A 277 -0.98 17.98 3.23
CA ALA A 277 -0.02 16.89 3.38
C ALA A 277 1.03 16.87 2.26
N PRO A 278 0.70 17.05 0.96
CA PRO A 278 1.70 17.19 -0.08
C PRO A 278 2.63 18.41 0.12
N ALA A 279 2.13 19.51 0.67
CA ALA A 279 2.95 20.70 0.92
C ALA A 279 3.95 20.52 2.07
N GLU A 280 3.62 19.67 3.05
CA GLU A 280 4.50 19.35 4.19
C GLU A 280 5.48 18.22 3.86
N GLN A 281 5.02 17.19 3.16
CA GLN A 281 5.78 15.96 2.94
C GLN A 281 6.75 16.02 1.75
N TRP A 282 6.54 16.96 0.83
CA TRP A 282 7.34 17.09 -0.39
C TRP A 282 8.06 18.44 -0.43
N VAL A 283 9.22 18.46 -1.06
CA VAL A 283 10.03 19.69 -1.22
C VAL A 283 9.19 20.81 -1.87
N SER A 284 8.29 20.44 -2.79
CA SER A 284 7.28 21.36 -3.32
C SER A 284 6.08 20.63 -3.94
N VAL A 285 4.93 21.32 -4.04
CA VAL A 285 3.73 20.79 -4.70
C VAL A 285 3.95 20.40 -6.17
N PRO A 286 4.69 21.16 -7.01
CA PRO A 286 5.00 20.74 -8.37
C PRO A 286 5.80 19.43 -8.46
N VAL A 287 6.72 19.20 -7.51
CA VAL A 287 7.47 17.95 -7.44
C VAL A 287 6.53 16.79 -7.17
N TYR A 288 5.65 16.91 -6.16
CA TYR A 288 4.60 15.92 -5.88
C TYR A 288 3.73 15.61 -7.10
N LEU A 289 3.23 16.65 -7.79
CA LEU A 289 2.39 16.48 -8.98
C LEU A 289 3.13 15.76 -10.12
N THR A 290 4.42 16.02 -10.26
CA THR A 290 5.26 15.42 -11.31
C THR A 290 5.56 13.96 -11.02
N THR A 291 5.91 13.62 -9.79
CA THR A 291 6.22 12.22 -9.40
C THR A 291 4.94 11.38 -9.40
N SER A 292 3.81 11.97 -9.00
CA SER A 292 2.47 11.38 -9.10
C SER A 292 1.86 11.44 -10.51
N ALA A 293 2.53 11.97 -11.54
CA ALA A 293 1.90 12.12 -12.87
C ALA A 293 1.47 10.77 -13.48
N PHE A 294 2.21 9.69 -13.23
CA PHE A 294 1.83 8.37 -13.72
C PHE A 294 0.53 7.83 -13.12
N ARG A 295 0.22 8.22 -11.88
CA ARG A 295 -1.07 7.93 -11.22
C ARG A 295 -2.21 8.47 -12.07
N TRP A 296 -2.13 9.75 -12.44
CA TRP A 296 -3.17 10.43 -13.23
C TRP A 296 -3.29 9.88 -14.65
N ILE A 297 -2.16 9.53 -15.27
CA ILE A 297 -2.14 8.86 -16.58
C ILE A 297 -2.85 7.50 -16.46
N THR A 298 -2.56 6.72 -15.42
CA THR A 298 -3.17 5.41 -15.20
C THR A 298 -4.69 5.54 -14.99
N ILE A 299 -5.14 6.48 -14.15
CA ILE A 299 -6.57 6.76 -13.94
C ILE A 299 -7.24 7.11 -15.27
N THR A 300 -6.72 8.08 -16.00
CA THR A 300 -7.34 8.60 -17.23
C THR A 300 -7.36 7.55 -18.33
N ALA A 301 -6.21 6.91 -18.59
CA ALA A 301 -6.07 5.92 -19.65
C ALA A 301 -6.90 4.66 -19.37
N SER A 302 -6.90 4.18 -18.11
CA SER A 302 -7.70 3.02 -17.72
C SER A 302 -9.20 3.32 -17.82
N PHE A 303 -9.63 4.52 -17.43
CA PHE A 303 -11.04 4.92 -17.51
C PHE A 303 -11.53 4.98 -18.96
N LEU A 304 -10.76 5.63 -19.84
CA LEU A 304 -11.09 5.67 -21.27
C LEU A 304 -11.15 4.26 -21.87
N ALA A 305 -10.19 3.39 -21.54
CA ALA A 305 -10.18 2.01 -21.98
C ALA A 305 -11.40 1.23 -21.44
N TRP A 306 -11.74 1.39 -20.16
CA TRP A 306 -12.90 0.78 -19.51
C TRP A 306 -14.22 1.21 -20.17
N VAL A 307 -14.43 2.52 -20.39
CA VAL A 307 -15.61 3.06 -21.09
C VAL A 307 -15.75 2.43 -22.47
N LEU A 308 -14.66 2.38 -23.26
CA LEU A 308 -14.68 1.78 -24.59
C LEU A 308 -15.02 0.28 -24.54
N MET A 309 -14.53 -0.44 -23.53
CA MET A 309 -14.76 -1.87 -23.35
C MET A 309 -16.18 -2.21 -22.90
N ILE A 310 -16.87 -1.31 -22.20
CA ILE A 310 -18.29 -1.48 -21.86
C ILE A 310 -19.16 -1.03 -23.02
N TRP A 311 -18.86 0.13 -23.61
CA TRP A 311 -19.71 0.77 -24.61
C TRP A 311 -19.91 -0.09 -25.86
N VAL A 312 -18.82 -0.68 -26.39
CA VAL A 312 -18.89 -1.45 -27.64
C VAL A 312 -19.76 -2.70 -27.49
N PRO A 313 -19.53 -3.59 -26.50
CA PRO A 313 -20.36 -4.78 -26.31
C PRO A 313 -21.79 -4.45 -25.92
N PHE A 314 -21.99 -3.42 -25.08
CA PHE A 314 -23.31 -2.98 -24.67
C PHE A 314 -24.14 -2.49 -25.87
N ARG A 315 -23.55 -1.63 -26.72
CA ARG A 315 -24.21 -1.11 -27.93
C ARG A 315 -24.47 -2.20 -28.97
N ARG A 316 -23.53 -3.13 -29.14
CA ARG A 316 -23.65 -4.24 -30.11
C ARG A 316 -24.42 -5.45 -29.58
N ARG A 317 -24.88 -5.40 -28.32
CA ARG A 317 -25.55 -6.51 -27.61
C ARG A 317 -24.74 -7.82 -27.64
N THR A 318 -23.42 -7.72 -27.64
CA THR A 318 -22.55 -8.90 -27.67
C THR A 318 -22.23 -9.34 -26.24
N PRO A 319 -22.30 -10.65 -25.94
CA PRO A 319 -21.97 -11.14 -24.60
C PRO A 319 -20.50 -10.92 -24.28
N LEU A 320 -20.22 -10.55 -23.04
CA LEU A 320 -18.87 -10.49 -22.47
C LEU A 320 -18.45 -11.87 -21.96
N SER A 321 -17.17 -12.20 -22.05
CA SER A 321 -16.64 -13.39 -21.38
C SER A 321 -16.59 -13.17 -19.86
N LEU A 322 -16.63 -14.26 -19.09
CA LEU A 322 -16.63 -14.20 -17.63
C LEU A 322 -15.40 -13.46 -17.05
N PRO A 323 -14.15 -13.68 -17.52
CA PRO A 323 -12.99 -12.95 -17.01
C PRO A 323 -13.10 -11.43 -17.22
N TRP A 324 -13.64 -11.03 -18.36
CA TRP A 324 -13.84 -9.62 -18.68
C TRP A 324 -14.91 -8.98 -17.80
N LEU A 325 -16.00 -9.69 -17.52
CA LEU A 325 -17.02 -9.23 -16.61
C LEU A 325 -16.47 -9.06 -15.18
N VAL A 326 -15.65 -10.01 -14.70
CA VAL A 326 -14.95 -9.88 -13.41
C VAL A 326 -14.04 -8.66 -13.41
N MET A 327 -13.16 -8.52 -14.40
CA MET A 327 -12.22 -7.40 -14.50
C MET A 327 -12.93 -6.04 -14.53
N LEU A 328 -13.98 -5.89 -15.34
CA LEU A 328 -14.78 -4.66 -15.43
C LEU A 328 -15.47 -4.32 -14.12
N SER A 329 -15.97 -5.33 -13.41
CA SER A 329 -16.71 -5.16 -12.16
C SER A 329 -15.80 -4.79 -10.99
N PHE A 330 -14.65 -5.46 -10.87
CA PHE A 330 -13.65 -5.12 -9.84
C PHE A 330 -13.07 -3.72 -10.07
N TYR A 331 -12.78 -3.36 -11.32
CA TYR A 331 -12.38 -1.99 -11.65
C TYR A 331 -13.43 -0.98 -11.21
N ALA A 332 -14.71 -1.19 -11.56
CA ALA A 332 -15.79 -0.27 -11.22
C ALA A 332 -16.02 -0.17 -9.69
N ALA A 333 -15.98 -1.31 -8.99
CA ALA A 333 -16.15 -1.37 -7.54
C ALA A 333 -15.05 -0.57 -6.83
N ILE A 334 -13.79 -0.81 -7.18
CA ILE A 334 -12.66 -0.15 -6.50
C ILE A 334 -12.56 1.32 -6.93
N ALA A 335 -12.88 1.66 -8.17
CA ALA A 335 -13.00 3.06 -8.61
C ALA A 335 -14.07 3.81 -7.79
N ALA A 336 -15.21 3.18 -7.51
CA ALA A 336 -16.24 3.76 -6.64
C ALA A 336 -15.73 3.94 -5.20
N LEU A 337 -14.94 3.00 -4.67
CA LEU A 337 -14.31 3.13 -3.35
C LEU A 337 -13.31 4.28 -3.31
N VAL A 338 -12.49 4.47 -4.36
CA VAL A 338 -11.60 5.64 -4.47
C VAL A 338 -12.43 6.93 -4.51
N PHE A 339 -13.51 6.97 -5.30
CA PHE A 339 -14.38 8.14 -5.38
C PHE A 339 -15.03 8.49 -4.04
N VAL A 340 -15.46 7.50 -3.26
CA VAL A 340 -16.01 7.69 -1.91
C VAL A 340 -14.93 8.07 -0.90
N ALA A 341 -13.68 7.65 -1.10
CA ALA A 341 -12.58 8.01 -0.21
C ALA A 341 -12.24 9.52 -0.26
N VAL A 342 -12.39 10.18 -1.42
CA VAL A 342 -12.14 11.63 -1.56
C VAL A 342 -12.92 12.47 -0.53
N PRO A 343 -14.27 12.38 -0.42
CA PRO A 343 -15.00 13.12 0.60
C PRO A 343 -14.73 12.61 2.02
N VAL A 344 -14.36 11.34 2.22
CA VAL A 344 -13.95 10.82 3.53
C VAL A 344 -12.67 11.48 4.00
N ASP A 345 -11.70 11.69 3.12
CA ASP A 345 -10.43 12.36 3.43
C ASP A 345 -10.62 13.81 3.88
N LEU A 346 -11.69 14.49 3.42
CA LEU A 346 -12.09 15.83 3.85
C LEU A 346 -12.70 15.89 5.27
N THR A 347 -13.03 14.74 5.86
CA THR A 347 -13.61 14.66 7.21
C THR A 347 -12.58 14.71 8.34
N GLY A 348 -11.28 14.63 8.03
CA GLY A 348 -10.19 14.68 9.01
C GLY A 348 -10.26 13.54 10.03
N LEU A 349 -10.61 12.34 9.60
CA LEU A 349 -10.47 11.15 10.43
C LEU A 349 -9.03 10.69 10.42
N ALA A 350 -8.44 10.43 11.58
CA ALA A 350 -7.07 9.93 11.66
C ALA A 350 -6.89 8.61 10.88
N ALA A 351 -7.87 7.69 10.96
CA ALA A 351 -7.85 6.45 10.19
C ALA A 351 -8.27 6.63 8.72
N GLY A 352 -8.93 7.74 8.38
CA GLY A 352 -9.35 8.11 7.04
C GLY A 352 -8.53 9.28 6.49
N ASN A 353 -7.25 9.37 6.86
CA ASN A 353 -6.34 10.36 6.30
C ASN A 353 -5.61 9.70 5.13
N ASN A 354 -5.69 10.29 3.94
CA ASN A 354 -5.16 9.74 2.69
C ASN A 354 -5.74 8.37 2.30
N LEU A 355 -7.01 8.10 2.64
CA LEU A 355 -7.71 6.89 2.22
C LEU A 355 -7.81 6.80 0.69
N GLU A 356 -7.92 7.94 0.00
CA GLU A 356 -7.92 7.98 -1.47
C GLU A 356 -6.60 7.42 -2.04
N VAL A 357 -5.46 7.80 -1.43
CA VAL A 357 -4.13 7.39 -1.86
C VAL A 357 -3.93 5.91 -1.58
N ARG A 358 -4.41 5.42 -0.43
CA ARG A 358 -4.38 4.00 -0.07
C ARG A 358 -5.23 3.17 -1.03
N ASN A 359 -6.48 3.58 -1.27
CA ASN A 359 -7.39 2.90 -2.19
C ASN A 359 -6.89 2.93 -3.64
N PHE A 360 -6.14 3.96 -4.03
CA PHE A 360 -5.56 4.05 -5.35
C PHE A 360 -4.61 2.88 -5.65
N THR A 361 -3.83 2.40 -4.69
CA THR A 361 -2.94 1.23 -4.89
C THR A 361 -3.72 0.01 -5.38
N TYR A 362 -4.89 -0.25 -4.79
CA TYR A 362 -5.76 -1.37 -5.16
C TYR A 362 -6.51 -1.12 -6.46
N PHE A 363 -6.94 0.12 -6.71
CA PHE A 363 -7.51 0.52 -7.98
C PHE A 363 -6.50 0.27 -9.11
N ALA A 364 -5.23 0.64 -8.90
CA ALA A 364 -4.17 0.50 -9.88
C ALA A 364 -3.96 -0.97 -10.28
N LEU A 365 -4.12 -1.94 -9.37
CA LEU A 365 -4.05 -3.38 -9.68
C LEU A 365 -5.05 -3.79 -10.77
N PHE A 366 -6.24 -3.20 -10.79
CA PHE A 366 -7.25 -3.51 -11.80
C PHE A 366 -7.26 -2.50 -12.94
N ALA A 367 -6.63 -1.34 -12.78
CA ALA A 367 -6.51 -0.31 -13.82
C ALA A 367 -5.41 -0.60 -14.84
N VAL A 368 -4.24 -1.09 -14.40
CA VAL A 368 -3.11 -1.34 -15.32
C VAL A 368 -3.41 -2.34 -16.45
N PRO A 369 -4.24 -3.40 -16.26
CA PRO A 369 -4.64 -4.25 -17.39
C PRO A 369 -5.48 -3.51 -18.43
N PHE A 370 -6.33 -2.55 -18.02
CA PHE A 370 -7.07 -1.71 -18.96
C PHE A 370 -6.13 -0.79 -19.75
N VAL A 371 -5.10 -0.22 -19.10
CA VAL A 371 -4.08 0.59 -19.78
C VAL A 371 -3.34 -0.27 -20.81
N ALA A 372 -2.86 -1.46 -20.42
CA ALA A 372 -2.16 -2.38 -21.31
C ALA A 372 -3.04 -2.76 -22.52
N LEU A 373 -4.32 -3.08 -22.29
CA LEU A 373 -5.28 -3.37 -23.34
C LEU A 373 -5.52 -2.17 -24.27
N GLY A 374 -5.66 -0.97 -23.71
CA GLY A 374 -5.82 0.28 -24.47
C GLY A 374 -4.62 0.53 -25.39
N ILE A 375 -3.40 0.43 -24.85
CA ILE A 375 -2.13 0.51 -25.60
C ILE A 375 -2.13 -0.52 -26.72
N SER A 376 -2.49 -1.77 -26.45
CA SER A 376 -2.49 -2.85 -27.44
C SER A 376 -3.43 -2.63 -28.64
N ARG A 377 -4.46 -1.79 -28.47
CA ARG A 377 -5.42 -1.43 -29.52
C ARG A 377 -4.97 -0.22 -30.33
N ILE A 378 -4.38 0.77 -29.67
CA ILE A 378 -3.97 2.04 -30.28
C ILE A 378 -2.62 1.90 -31.00
N VAL A 379 -1.65 1.22 -30.39
CA VAL A 379 -0.28 1.16 -30.92
C VAL A 379 -0.21 0.50 -32.31
N PRO A 380 -0.86 -0.64 -32.59
CA PRO A 380 -0.77 -1.26 -33.91
C PRO A 380 -1.34 -0.41 -35.05
N SER A 381 -2.33 0.46 -34.80
CA SER A 381 -2.86 1.34 -35.85
C SER A 381 -1.86 2.43 -36.23
N LEU A 382 -1.11 2.94 -35.25
CA LEU A 382 -0.05 3.94 -35.45
C LEU A 382 1.21 3.32 -36.11
N TYR A 383 1.51 2.06 -35.80
CA TYR A 383 2.68 1.34 -36.33
C TYR A 383 2.59 0.93 -37.80
N ARG A 384 1.45 1.14 -38.49
CA ARG A 384 1.36 0.90 -39.94
C ARG A 384 2.27 1.81 -40.76
N GLN A 385 2.74 2.92 -40.18
CA GLN A 385 3.68 3.83 -40.80
C GLN A 385 5.10 3.60 -40.24
N ASN A 386 5.99 3.01 -41.06
CA ASN A 386 7.32 2.56 -40.62
C ASN A 386 8.20 3.65 -39.97
N HIS A 387 8.06 4.90 -40.39
CA HIS A 387 8.82 6.03 -39.81
C HIS A 387 8.30 6.40 -38.42
N LEU A 388 6.99 6.43 -38.20
CA LEU A 388 6.39 6.68 -36.88
C LEU A 388 6.72 5.57 -35.88
N ALA A 389 6.83 4.32 -36.34
CA ALA A 389 7.15 3.19 -35.46
C ALA A 389 8.48 3.36 -34.70
N LYS A 390 9.53 3.89 -35.34
CA LYS A 390 10.82 4.14 -34.67
C LYS A 390 10.70 5.25 -33.63
N THR A 391 10.06 6.36 -33.99
CA THR A 391 9.83 7.49 -33.08
C THR A 391 8.98 7.09 -31.88
N LEU A 392 7.90 6.34 -32.10
CA LEU A 392 7.03 5.85 -31.02
C LEU A 392 7.75 4.88 -30.08
N ASN A 393 8.63 4.01 -30.60
CA ASN A 393 9.49 3.17 -29.75
C ASN A 393 10.42 4.00 -28.88
N LEU A 394 11.11 4.98 -29.47
CA LEU A 394 12.02 5.86 -28.72
C LEU A 394 11.27 6.63 -27.64
N LEU A 395 10.12 7.22 -27.97
CA LEU A 395 9.26 7.93 -27.02
C LEU A 395 8.77 7.00 -25.91
N ALA A 396 8.38 5.76 -26.22
CA ALA A 396 7.98 4.78 -25.22
C ALA A 396 9.12 4.42 -24.26
N ILE A 397 10.35 4.24 -24.78
CA ILE A 397 11.54 3.96 -23.95
C ILE A 397 11.86 5.15 -23.05
N VAL A 398 11.87 6.37 -23.58
CA VAL A 398 12.13 7.60 -22.82
C VAL A 398 11.05 7.80 -21.75
N PHE A 399 9.78 7.64 -22.12
CA PHE A 399 8.65 7.72 -21.20
C PHE A 399 8.77 6.68 -20.08
N MET A 400 9.08 5.42 -20.43
CA MET A 400 9.27 4.36 -19.45
C MET A 400 10.45 4.65 -18.51
N GLY A 401 11.59 5.07 -19.06
CA GLY A 401 12.77 5.44 -18.27
C GLY A 401 12.46 6.56 -17.28
N LEU A 402 11.80 7.63 -17.73
CA LEU A 402 11.38 8.75 -16.90
C LEU A 402 10.50 8.32 -15.73
N PHE A 403 9.44 7.57 -16.01
CA PHE A 403 8.48 7.16 -14.98
C PHE A 403 9.01 6.06 -14.06
N LEU A 404 9.92 5.21 -14.53
CA LEU A 404 10.66 4.31 -13.64
C LEU A 404 11.56 5.09 -12.69
N THR A 405 12.28 6.12 -13.17
CA THR A 405 13.09 6.96 -12.29
C THR A 405 12.23 7.69 -11.26
N MET A 406 11.12 8.31 -11.69
CA MET A 406 10.19 8.99 -10.76
C MET A 406 9.58 8.01 -9.75
N SER A 407 9.20 6.81 -10.19
CA SER A 407 8.69 5.76 -9.32
C SER A 407 9.70 5.32 -8.27
N ILE A 408 10.98 5.13 -8.64
CA ILE A 408 12.05 4.83 -7.68
C ILE A 408 12.19 5.96 -6.66
N LEU A 409 12.33 7.21 -7.11
CA LEU A 409 12.58 8.34 -6.22
C LEU A 409 11.44 8.52 -5.22
N GLU A 410 10.18 8.44 -5.67
CA GLU A 410 8.99 8.54 -4.81
C GLU A 410 8.91 7.33 -3.86
N THR A 411 9.17 6.13 -4.36
CA THR A 411 9.17 4.91 -3.54
C THR A 411 10.24 4.94 -2.44
N THR A 412 11.39 5.55 -2.70
CA THR A 412 12.46 5.68 -1.70
C THR A 412 12.39 6.94 -0.87
N LEU A 413 11.38 7.79 -1.11
CA LEU A 413 11.26 9.15 -0.58
C LEU A 413 12.62 9.87 -0.60
N ASP A 414 13.23 9.93 -1.78
CA ASP A 414 14.58 10.50 -1.92
C ASP A 414 14.60 11.95 -1.42
N PRO A 415 15.60 12.36 -0.61
CA PRO A 415 15.68 13.72 -0.07
C PRO A 415 15.66 14.83 -1.12
N ALA A 416 15.98 14.54 -2.38
CA ALA A 416 15.88 15.51 -3.47
C ALA A 416 14.43 15.90 -3.81
N ILE A 417 13.44 15.10 -3.39
CA ILE A 417 12.02 15.32 -3.71
C ILE A 417 11.09 15.27 -2.48
N SER A 418 11.52 14.65 -1.39
CA SER A 418 10.72 14.41 -0.18
C SER A 418 11.35 15.05 1.06
N ASN A 419 10.50 15.61 1.93
CA ASN A 419 10.87 16.06 3.28
C ASN A 419 10.67 14.94 4.32
N GLN A 420 10.12 13.80 3.93
CA GLN A 420 9.93 12.64 4.79
C GLN A 420 11.04 11.63 4.50
N TRP A 421 12.11 11.67 5.30
CA TRP A 421 13.28 10.81 5.06
C TRP A 421 13.11 9.44 5.71
N LEU A 422 13.35 8.38 4.93
CA LEU A 422 13.26 7.00 5.43
C LEU A 422 14.51 6.54 6.20
N PHE A 423 15.66 7.18 5.97
CA PHE A 423 16.96 6.62 6.32
C PHE A 423 17.47 7.11 7.68
N TYR A 424 18.28 6.31 8.36
CA TYR A 424 18.97 6.74 9.57
C TYR A 424 20.41 6.27 9.59
N SER A 425 21.24 6.92 10.38
CA SER A 425 22.64 6.53 10.56
C SER A 425 22.77 5.45 11.64
N SER A 426 23.84 4.64 11.55
CA SER A 426 24.20 3.70 12.62
C SER A 426 24.41 4.43 13.96
N ALA A 427 24.94 5.66 13.91
CA ALA A 427 25.17 6.48 15.09
C ALA A 427 23.86 6.90 15.78
N GLU A 428 22.85 7.32 15.01
CA GLU A 428 21.52 7.64 15.55
C GLU A 428 20.85 6.41 16.16
N LYS A 429 20.90 5.26 15.48
CA LYS A 429 20.37 4.00 16.02
C LYS A 429 21.04 3.65 17.35
N GLN A 430 22.37 3.77 17.45
CA GLN A 430 23.09 3.50 18.69
C GLN A 430 22.71 4.47 19.81
N ALA A 431 22.56 5.77 19.52
CA ALA A 431 22.15 6.77 20.48
C ALA A 431 20.73 6.50 21.03
N VAL A 432 19.78 6.24 20.14
CA VAL A 432 18.39 5.88 20.51
C VAL A 432 18.35 4.64 21.40
N LEU A 433 19.07 3.57 21.01
CA LEU A 433 19.12 2.33 21.80
C LEU A 433 19.87 2.51 23.12
N PHE A 434 20.90 3.37 23.17
CA PHE A 434 21.58 3.72 24.41
C PHE A 434 20.61 4.38 25.38
N TYR A 435 19.88 5.40 24.91
CA TYR A 435 18.87 6.09 25.71
C TYR A 435 17.81 5.13 26.24
N LEU A 436 17.21 4.30 25.38
CA LEU A 436 16.17 3.35 25.79
C LEU A 436 16.66 2.33 26.83
N ARG A 437 17.95 1.95 26.81
CA ARG A 437 18.55 1.06 27.80
C ARG A 437 18.81 1.71 29.15
N HIS A 438 19.15 3.00 29.18
CA HIS A 438 19.61 3.69 30.39
C HIS A 438 18.60 4.68 30.96
N ARG A 439 17.47 4.92 30.28
CA ARG A 439 16.41 5.81 30.77
C ARG A 439 15.92 5.37 32.15
N GLN A 440 15.79 6.32 33.06
CA GLN A 440 15.18 6.13 34.37
C GLN A 440 13.88 6.93 34.40
N GLY A 441 12.73 6.26 34.54
CA GLY A 441 11.43 6.94 34.60
C GLY A 441 10.90 7.48 33.26
N PRO A 442 9.93 8.42 33.31
CA PRO A 442 9.16 8.89 32.16
C PRO A 442 9.83 10.06 31.40
N GLN A 443 11.17 10.10 31.36
CA GLN A 443 11.89 11.07 30.54
C GLN A 443 11.57 10.84 29.06
N TYR A 444 11.41 11.90 28.26
CA TYR A 444 11.26 11.82 26.81
C TYR A 444 12.49 12.36 26.09
N LEU A 445 12.92 11.64 25.05
CA LEU A 445 13.96 12.07 24.12
C LEU A 445 13.31 12.73 22.90
N TRP A 446 13.57 14.01 22.70
CA TRP A 446 13.30 14.66 21.43
C TRP A 446 14.36 14.22 20.42
N ALA A 447 13.93 13.67 19.29
CA ALA A 447 14.83 12.99 18.34
C ALA A 447 14.77 13.56 16.92
N GLY A 448 14.32 14.81 16.78
CA GLY A 448 14.25 15.53 15.51
C GLY A 448 12.87 16.09 15.20
N PRO A 449 12.75 16.87 14.10
CA PRO A 449 11.48 17.44 13.66
C PRO A 449 10.54 16.38 13.06
N ASP A 450 11.07 15.26 12.56
CA ASP A 450 10.31 14.13 12.01
C ASP A 450 10.17 12.96 12.99
N GLU A 451 9.35 11.97 12.64
CA GLU A 451 9.11 10.75 13.45
C GLU A 451 10.07 9.59 13.14
N ARG A 452 11.12 9.84 12.36
CA ARG A 452 12.02 8.80 11.82
C ARG A 452 12.75 8.05 12.92
N LEU A 453 13.30 8.75 13.91
CA LEU A 453 14.02 8.11 15.01
C LEU A 453 13.09 7.44 16.04
N ARG A 454 11.83 7.88 16.14
CA ARG A 454 10.78 7.14 16.84
C ARG A 454 10.50 5.80 16.13
N ASN A 455 10.45 5.80 14.80
CA ASN A 455 10.30 4.57 14.01
C ASN A 455 11.51 3.64 14.18
N VAL A 456 12.72 4.18 14.31
CA VAL A 456 13.93 3.40 14.67
C VAL A 456 13.77 2.74 16.03
N ALA A 457 13.27 3.46 17.04
CA ALA A 457 13.00 2.88 18.36
C ALA A 457 12.03 1.71 18.24
N ALA A 458 10.87 1.87 17.61
CA ALA A 458 9.88 0.81 17.48
C ALA A 458 10.37 -0.39 16.65
N THR A 459 11.21 -0.16 15.64
CA THR A 459 11.77 -1.24 14.80
C THR A 459 12.79 -2.12 15.53
N TRP A 460 13.61 -1.52 16.42
CA TRP A 460 14.78 -2.18 16.99
C TRP A 460 14.73 -2.40 18.51
N TRP A 461 13.72 -1.85 19.20
CA TRP A 461 13.56 -1.98 20.64
C TRP A 461 12.55 -3.08 21.01
N PRO A 462 12.95 -4.08 21.82
CA PRO A 462 12.10 -5.25 22.06
C PRO A 462 11.05 -5.09 23.18
N LYS A 463 10.96 -3.91 23.82
CA LYS A 463 10.03 -3.66 24.92
C LYS A 463 8.89 -2.73 24.49
N ASN A 464 7.78 -2.73 25.24
CA ASN A 464 6.47 -2.12 24.91
C ASN A 464 6.46 -0.58 24.87
N ASP A 465 7.61 0.05 24.93
CA ASP A 465 7.77 1.46 25.22
C ASP A 465 8.71 2.23 24.26
N PRO A 466 8.66 2.01 22.94
CA PRO A 466 9.47 2.81 22.02
C PRO A 466 9.04 4.29 22.00
N TRP A 467 7.85 4.61 22.52
CA TRP A 467 7.20 5.91 22.47
C TRP A 467 7.77 6.98 23.42
N TYR A 468 8.87 6.68 24.12
CA TYR A 468 9.66 7.69 24.83
C TYR A 468 10.62 8.45 23.92
N VAL A 469 10.78 8.00 22.68
CA VAL A 469 11.41 8.75 21.60
C VAL A 469 10.31 9.44 20.81
N SER A 470 10.43 10.76 20.65
CA SER A 470 9.45 11.58 19.95
C SER A 470 10.11 12.32 18.78
N GLY A 471 9.40 12.35 17.66
CA GLY A 471 9.56 13.36 16.63
C GLY A 471 8.68 14.59 16.84
N GLY A 472 8.70 15.49 15.87
CA GLY A 472 7.86 16.68 15.78
C GLY A 472 8.62 17.99 16.07
N GLY A 473 8.04 19.10 15.60
CA GLY A 473 8.58 20.44 15.87
C GLY A 473 8.82 20.66 17.36
N ILE A 474 9.87 21.42 17.73
CA ILE A 474 10.32 21.58 19.13
C ILE A 474 9.12 21.89 20.00
N PRO A 475 8.72 20.98 20.88
CA PRO A 475 7.58 21.28 21.70
C PRO A 475 8.05 22.30 22.72
N SER A 476 7.33 23.41 22.82
CA SER A 476 7.40 24.36 23.93
C SER A 476 6.98 23.72 25.28
N LEU A 477 7.04 22.39 25.39
CA LEU A 477 6.52 21.58 26.47
C LEU A 477 7.64 21.22 27.45
N PRO A 478 7.39 21.30 28.78
CA PRO A 478 8.29 20.81 29.83
C PRO A 478 8.55 19.29 29.80
N ARG A 479 8.07 18.56 28.78
CA ARG A 479 8.08 17.10 28.70
C ARG A 479 9.43 16.53 28.24
N TYR A 480 10.24 17.31 27.52
CA TYR A 480 11.53 16.88 27.00
C TYR A 480 12.64 17.28 27.96
N SER A 481 13.27 16.28 28.58
CA SER A 481 14.48 16.46 29.41
C SER A 481 15.76 16.15 28.64
N LEU A 482 15.63 15.56 27.45
CA LEU A 482 16.74 15.12 26.61
C LEU A 482 16.50 15.45 25.13
N TRP A 483 17.57 15.81 24.42
CA TRP A 483 17.56 16.10 22.98
C TRP A 483 18.67 15.35 22.26
N LEU A 484 18.32 14.68 21.17
CA LEU A 484 19.27 14.03 20.27
C LEU A 484 19.75 15.03 19.21
N TRP A 485 21.06 15.06 19.01
CA TRP A 485 21.70 15.80 17.94
C TRP A 485 22.41 14.83 16.99
N SER A 486 22.25 15.04 15.68
CA SER A 486 23.02 14.37 14.63
C SER A 486 23.10 15.28 13.39
N PRO A 487 24.06 15.08 12.47
CA PRO A 487 24.10 15.80 11.20
C PRO A 487 22.80 15.65 10.39
N ASN A 488 22.15 14.48 10.44
CA ASN A 488 20.90 14.26 9.72
C ASN A 488 19.75 15.07 10.32
N ILE A 489 19.62 15.13 11.65
CA ILE A 489 18.60 15.97 12.31
C ILE A 489 18.81 17.44 11.98
N VAL A 490 20.06 17.90 11.98
CA VAL A 490 20.36 19.30 11.64
C VAL A 490 19.99 19.59 10.19
N ALA A 491 20.34 18.71 9.25
CA ALA A 491 19.99 18.87 7.85
C ALA A 491 18.46 18.87 7.62
N ASP A 492 17.76 17.94 8.26
CA ASP A 492 16.30 17.82 8.19
C ASP A 492 15.59 19.06 8.76
N ALA A 493 16.03 19.55 9.93
CA ALA A 493 15.48 20.77 10.52
C ALA A 493 15.72 22.02 9.65
N ILE A 494 16.87 22.12 8.96
CA ILE A 494 17.14 23.21 8.01
C ILE A 494 16.17 23.15 6.83
N GLU A 495 15.94 21.96 6.26
CA GLU A 495 15.02 21.77 5.13
C GLU A 495 13.58 22.11 5.51
N LEU A 496 13.13 21.63 6.66
CA LEU A 496 11.80 21.89 7.21
C LEU A 496 11.63 23.31 7.76
N LYS A 497 12.73 24.08 7.89
CA LYS A 497 12.78 25.40 8.56
C LYS A 497 12.30 25.33 10.01
N ASP A 498 12.51 24.19 10.65
CA ASP A 498 12.18 23.97 12.05
C ASP A 498 13.33 24.48 12.94
N PRO A 499 13.01 25.13 14.08
CA PRO A 499 14.04 25.55 15.01
C PRO A 499 14.78 24.34 15.57
N LEU A 500 16.04 24.52 15.94
CA LEU A 500 16.84 23.54 16.67
C LEU A 500 16.99 23.94 18.14
N PRO A 501 17.02 22.98 19.09
CA PRO A 501 17.36 23.27 20.48
C PRO A 501 18.73 23.94 20.60
N ASP A 502 18.91 24.81 21.60
CA ASP A 502 20.23 25.37 21.90
C ASP A 502 21.11 24.31 22.61
N PHE A 503 21.79 23.49 21.81
CA PHE A 503 22.68 22.44 22.30
C PHE A 503 23.91 22.97 23.07
N ASN A 504 24.25 24.26 22.96
CA ASN A 504 25.43 24.84 23.64
C ASN A 504 25.19 25.08 25.14
N ARG A 505 23.93 25.11 25.58
CA ARG A 505 23.54 25.35 26.98
C ARG A 505 23.02 24.08 27.66
N GLN A 506 23.53 22.92 27.28
CA GLN A 506 23.02 21.63 27.71
C GLN A 506 24.17 20.69 28.13
N ASN A 507 23.87 19.76 29.03
CA ASN A 507 24.84 18.77 29.51
C ASN A 507 24.91 17.59 28.54
N LEU A 508 26.11 17.25 28.05
CA LEU A 508 26.30 16.08 27.19
C LEU A 508 26.20 14.79 28.02
N VAL A 509 25.21 13.95 27.72
CA VAL A 509 24.97 12.66 28.40
C VAL A 509 25.52 11.47 27.60
N TYR A 510 25.50 11.57 26.27
CA TYR A 510 25.98 10.52 25.37
C TYR A 510 26.64 11.13 24.14
N SER A 511 27.70 10.48 23.64
CA SER A 511 28.30 10.79 22.33
C SER A 511 28.95 9.55 21.74
N ASN A 512 28.73 9.33 20.45
CA ASN A 512 29.51 8.38 19.64
C ASN A 512 30.24 9.10 18.47
N GLY A 513 30.50 10.40 18.64
CA GLY A 513 31.11 11.27 17.63
C GLY A 513 30.09 11.87 16.67
N GLN A 514 29.23 11.05 16.06
CA GLN A 514 28.25 11.49 15.05
C GLN A 514 26.85 11.77 15.60
N ALA A 515 26.45 11.10 16.67
CA ALA A 515 25.20 11.36 17.40
C ALA A 515 25.52 11.66 18.86
N LYS A 516 24.80 12.64 19.40
CA LYS A 516 24.95 13.14 20.78
C LYS A 516 23.59 13.24 21.44
N ILE A 517 23.53 13.01 22.75
CA ILE A 517 22.33 13.27 23.56
C ILE A 517 22.70 14.29 24.63
N PHE A 518 21.90 15.34 24.68
CA PHE A 518 22.04 16.44 25.61
C PHE A 518 20.88 16.46 26.60
N SER A 519 21.14 16.89 27.82
CA SER A 519 20.12 17.10 28.86
C SER A 519 20.03 18.56 29.26
N ALA A 520 18.82 18.98 29.65
CA ALA A 520 18.57 20.33 30.13
C ALA A 520 19.44 20.63 31.35
N ILE A 521 20.05 21.82 31.40
CA ILE A 521 20.68 22.27 32.64
C ILE A 521 19.54 22.64 33.61
N PRO A 522 19.50 22.05 34.83
CA PRO A 522 18.55 22.47 35.85
C PRO A 522 18.67 23.97 36.10
N ARG A 523 17.55 24.69 36.06
CA ARG A 523 17.49 26.13 36.36
C ARG A 523 17.54 26.40 37.87
N SER A 524 17.28 25.39 38.70
CA SER A 524 17.46 25.47 40.15
C SER A 524 17.95 24.15 40.75
N PRO A 525 18.60 24.18 41.94
CA PRO A 525 19.02 22.97 42.65
C PRO A 525 17.86 22.06 43.08
N PHE A 526 16.64 22.61 43.13
CA PHE A 526 15.41 21.89 43.49
C PHE A 526 14.67 21.36 42.27
N GLU A 527 15.09 21.77 41.07
CA GLU A 527 14.61 21.19 39.82
C GLU A 527 15.31 19.84 39.69
N VAL A 528 14.72 18.82 40.30
CA VAL A 528 15.14 17.44 40.09
C VAL A 528 14.94 17.18 38.61
N THR A 529 16.03 17.13 37.84
CA THR A 529 16.02 16.50 36.52
C THR A 529 15.63 15.04 36.77
N PRO A 530 14.38 14.66 36.44
CA PRO A 530 13.94 13.28 36.61
C PRO A 530 14.68 12.40 35.65
#